data_AF-A0A2P4R9I8-F1
#
_entry.id   AF-A0A2P4R9I8-F1
#
_cell.length_a   1.000
_cell.length_b   1.000
_cell.length_c   1.000
_cell.angle_alpha   90.00
_cell.angle_beta   90.00
_cell.angle_gamma   90.00
#
_symmetry.space_group_name_H-M   'P 1'
#
loop_
_entity.id
_entity.type
_entity.pdbx_description
1 polymer ?
#
loop_
_entity_poly.entity_id
_entity_poly.type
_entity_poly.pdbx_seq_one_letter_code
_entity_poly.pdbx_strand_id
1 'polypeptide(L)'
;MVSYRKRGNVWQYEISYKDQFGKYKKLRKSGFQHKSEAILAASQIQIEHPNLSSAKSSEEPLVSYYKRWIVIFKKNVVSKITYNKW
;
A
#
# COMPACT_ATOMS: atom_id res chain seq x y z
N MET A 1 -1.47 10.39 -4.10
CA MET A 1 -2.71 10.54 -4.92
C MET A 1 -2.36 10.26 -6.37
N VAL A 2 -3.23 9.55 -7.10
CA VAL A 2 -3.09 9.34 -8.54
C VAL A 2 -4.20 10.08 -9.29
N SER A 3 -3.83 10.81 -10.34
CA SER A 3 -4.75 11.53 -11.23
C SER A 3 -4.57 11.05 -12.66
N TYR A 4 -5.68 10.88 -13.38
CA TYR A 4 -5.68 10.47 -14.78
C TYR A 4 -6.28 11.58 -15.64
N ARG A 5 -5.62 11.92 -16.74
CA ARG A 5 -6.12 12.92 -17.68
C ARG A 5 -5.93 12.48 -19.12
N LYS A 6 -6.87 12.85 -19.99
CA LYS A 6 -6.76 12.67 -21.43
C LYS A 6 -6.13 13.93 -22.04
N ARG A 7 -5.13 13.76 -22.92
CA ARG A 7 -4.51 14.82 -23.72
C ARG A 7 -4.63 14.46 -25.19
N GLY A 8 -5.57 15.10 -25.90
CA GLY A 8 -5.87 14.75 -27.28
C GLY A 8 -6.31 13.28 -27.38
N ASN A 9 -5.53 12.47 -28.10
CA ASN A 9 -5.79 11.04 -28.29
C ASN A 9 -5.15 10.11 -27.26
N VAL A 10 -4.30 10.63 -26.36
CA VAL A 10 -3.56 9.80 -25.40
C VAL A 10 -3.98 10.05 -23.96
N TRP A 11 -3.82 9.04 -23.13
CA TRP A 11 -3.98 9.10 -21.69
C TRP A 11 -2.65 9.33 -20.99
N GLN A 12 -2.73 10.04 -19.87
CA GLN A 12 -1.62 10.33 -18.99
C GLN A 12 -2.04 10.06 -17.55
N TYR A 13 -1.15 9.45 -16.77
CA TYR A 13 -1.27 9.41 -15.32
C TYR A 13 -0.29 10.40 -14.66
N GLU A 14 -0.68 10.90 -13.48
CA GLU A 14 0.13 11.73 -12.60
C GLU A 14 0.03 11.19 -11.18
N ILE A 15 1.16 10.82 -10.60
CA ILE A 15 1.26 10.29 -9.25
C ILE A 15 1.98 11.34 -8.40
N SER A 16 1.30 11.90 -7.42
CA SER A 16 1.87 12.82 -6.44
C SER A 16 2.16 12.09 -5.14
N TYR A 17 3.41 12.17 -4.67
CA TYR A 17 3.89 11.54 -3.45
C TYR A 17 4.79 12.46 -2.63
N LYS A 18 4.90 12.14 -1.35
CA LYS A 18 5.87 12.79 -0.46
C LYS A 18 7.16 12.01 -0.50
N ASP A 19 8.24 12.73 -0.70
CA ASP A 19 9.57 12.16 -0.56
C ASP A 19 9.89 11.91 0.93
N GLN A 20 10.99 11.21 1.18
CA GLN A 20 11.49 10.89 2.54
C GLN A 20 11.76 12.17 3.36
N PHE A 21 12.06 13.27 2.67
CA PHE A 21 12.29 14.61 3.24
C PHE A 21 11.01 15.47 3.34
N GLY A 22 9.83 14.90 3.09
CA GLY A 22 8.53 15.58 3.18
C GLY A 22 8.19 16.50 2.01
N LYS A 23 9.09 16.70 1.05
CA LYS A 23 8.82 17.48 -0.18
C LYS A 23 7.92 16.70 -1.14
N TYR A 24 6.96 17.38 -1.76
CA TYR A 24 6.11 16.76 -2.77
C TYR A 24 6.85 16.58 -4.09
N LYS A 25 6.82 15.36 -4.62
CA LYS A 25 7.30 15.00 -5.96
C LYS A 25 6.14 14.48 -6.80
N LYS A 26 6.26 14.69 -8.11
CA LYS A 26 5.25 14.31 -9.10
C LYS A 26 5.89 13.43 -10.16
N LEU A 27 5.39 12.21 -10.33
CA LEU A 27 5.73 11.31 -11.42
C LEU A 27 4.63 11.37 -12.48
N ARG A 28 5.00 11.52 -13.74
CA ARG A 28 4.07 11.68 -14.86
C ARG A 28 4.52 10.81 -16.02
N LYS A 29 3.59 10.07 -16.63
CA LYS A 29 3.84 9.35 -17.88
C LYS A 29 2.60 9.43 -18.76
N SER A 30 2.83 9.71 -20.03
CA SER A 30 1.81 9.85 -21.08
C SER A 30 2.11 8.92 -22.24
N GLY A 31 1.13 8.71 -23.12
CA GLY A 31 1.28 7.93 -24.34
C GLY A 31 0.44 6.66 -24.38
N PHE A 32 -0.46 6.47 -23.41
CA PHE A 32 -1.36 5.33 -23.37
C PHE A 32 -2.54 5.57 -24.31
N GLN A 33 -2.94 4.58 -25.10
CA GLN A 33 -4.11 4.73 -25.97
C GLN A 33 -5.40 4.59 -25.16
N HIS A 34 -5.40 3.70 -24.17
CA HIS A 34 -6.55 3.43 -23.33
C HIS A 34 -6.35 3.89 -21.88
N LYS A 35 -7.45 4.26 -21.22
CA LYS A 35 -7.45 4.62 -19.80
C LYS A 35 -7.01 3.45 -18.92
N SER A 36 -7.42 2.24 -19.29
CA SER A 36 -7.05 0.99 -18.59
C SER A 36 -5.55 0.76 -18.57
N GLU A 37 -4.85 0.98 -19.70
CA GLU A 37 -3.39 0.88 -19.77
C GLU A 37 -2.71 1.88 -18.84
N ALA A 38 -3.19 3.12 -18.80
CA ALA A 38 -2.66 4.15 -17.91
C ALA A 38 -2.87 3.78 -16.43
N ILE A 39 -3.99 3.13 -16.09
CA ILE A 39 -4.26 2.62 -14.72
C ILE A 39 -3.31 1.47 -14.38
N LEU A 40 -3.13 0.52 -15.28
CA LEU A 40 -2.27 -0.65 -15.07
C LEU A 40 -0.81 -0.21 -14.88
N ALA A 41 -0.31 0.68 -15.74
CA ALA A 41 1.03 1.25 -15.62
C ALA A 41 1.20 2.06 -14.32
N ALA A 42 0.20 2.83 -13.90
CA ALA A 42 0.24 3.56 -12.63
C ALA A 42 0.29 2.59 -11.43
N SER A 43 -0.46 1.49 -11.47
CA SER A 43 -0.48 0.48 -10.42
C SER A 43 0.87 -0.24 -10.30
N GLN A 44 1.52 -0.60 -11.41
CA GLN A 44 2.86 -1.18 -11.39
C GLN A 44 3.89 -0.23 -10.74
N ILE A 45 3.90 1.04 -11.13
CA ILE A 45 4.77 2.06 -10.55
C ILE A 45 4.50 2.25 -9.06
N GLN A 46 3.24 2.18 -8.61
CA GLN A 46 2.94 2.26 -7.19
C GLN A 46 3.52 1.10 -6.38
N ILE A 47 3.55 -0.11 -6.93
CA ILE A 47 4.13 -1.31 -6.29
C ILE A 47 5.66 -1.22 -6.27
N GLU A 48 6.27 -0.85 -7.40
CA GLU A 48 7.72 -0.78 -7.55
C GLU A 48 8.36 0.34 -6.72
N HIS A 49 7.64 1.43 -6.46
CA HIS A 49 8.17 2.55 -5.71
C HIS A 49 7.82 2.45 -4.21
N PRO A 50 8.78 2.14 -3.32
CA PRO A 50 8.53 2.00 -1.88
C PRO A 50 8.07 3.30 -1.19
N ASN A 51 8.40 4.47 -1.77
CA ASN A 51 7.92 5.76 -1.28
C ASN A 51 6.44 6.04 -1.66
N LEU A 52 5.89 5.26 -2.59
CA LEU A 52 4.53 5.36 -3.12
C LEU A 52 3.60 4.29 -2.56
N SER A 53 4.15 3.14 -2.17
CA SER A 53 3.46 2.10 -1.41
C SER A 53 3.08 2.67 -0.05
N SER A 54 1.84 3.17 0.05
CA SER A 54 1.23 3.49 1.34
C SER A 54 1.23 2.22 2.18
N ALA A 55 1.96 2.29 3.29
CA ALA A 55 2.37 1.18 4.12
C ALA A 55 3.49 0.35 3.50
N LYS A 56 4.71 0.56 4.03
CA LYS A 56 5.40 -0.59 4.63
C LYS A 56 4.34 -1.30 5.47
N SER A 57 3.68 -2.31 4.91
CA SER A 57 3.07 -3.35 5.72
C SER A 57 4.22 -3.75 6.61
N SER A 58 4.14 -3.39 7.90
CA SER A 58 5.10 -3.88 8.88
C SER A 58 5.31 -5.34 8.54
N GLU A 59 6.55 -5.74 8.29
CA GLU A 59 6.93 -7.09 7.86
C GLU A 59 6.58 -8.15 8.92
N GLU A 60 5.75 -7.81 9.91
CA GLU A 60 5.23 -8.72 10.88
C GLU A 60 4.26 -9.68 10.18
N PRO A 61 4.60 -10.98 10.11
CA PRO A 61 3.67 -11.98 9.63
C PRO A 61 2.41 -11.95 10.50
N LEU A 62 1.24 -12.20 9.91
CA LEU A 62 -0.03 -12.29 10.65
C LEU A 62 0.08 -13.18 11.89
N VAL A 63 0.86 -14.27 11.78
CA VAL A 63 1.15 -15.21 12.87
C VAL A 63 1.86 -14.54 14.06
N SER A 64 2.84 -13.67 13.80
CA SER A 64 3.56 -12.94 14.86
C SER A 64 2.64 -11.95 15.56
N TYR A 65 1.85 -11.21 14.78
CA TYR A 65 0.86 -10.29 15.31
C TYR A 65 -0.16 -11.02 16.22
N TYR A 66 -0.67 -12.15 15.73
CA TYR A 66 -1.65 -12.97 16.45
C TYR A 66 -1.10 -13.50 17.78
N LYS A 67 0.13 -14.03 17.78
CA LYS A 67 0.80 -14.49 19.00
C LYS A 67 0.93 -13.37 20.03
N ARG A 68 1.36 -12.18 19.61
CA ARG A 68 1.46 -11.02 20.50
C ARG A 68 0.09 -10.61 21.06
N TRP A 69 -0.94 -10.57 20.22
CA TRP A 69 -2.29 -10.22 20.65
C TRP A 69 -2.85 -11.20 21.69
N ILE A 70 -2.68 -12.51 21.49
CA ILE A 70 -3.09 -13.53 22.46
C ILE A 70 -2.38 -13.31 23.81
N VAL A 71 -1.08 -13.06 23.78
CA VAL A 71 -0.30 -12.84 25.00
C VAL A 71 -0.75 -11.60 25.76
N ILE A 72 -1.01 -10.48 25.06
CA ILE A 72 -1.40 -9.21 25.68
C ILE A 72 -2.84 -9.28 26.21
N PHE A 73 -3.79 -9.78 25.41
CA PHE A 73 -5.22 -9.63 25.71
C PHE A 73 -5.88 -10.86 26.30
N LYS A 74 -5.33 -12.07 26.08
CA LYS A 74 -5.99 -13.33 26.47
C LYS A 74 -5.28 -14.03 27.62
N LYS A 75 -3.95 -13.96 27.72
CA LYS A 75 -3.17 -14.70 28.73
C LYS A 75 -3.63 -14.51 30.19
N ASN A 76 -4.05 -13.31 30.58
CA ASN A 76 -4.47 -13.02 31.95
C ASN A 76 -6.00 -12.93 32.13
N VAL A 77 -6.77 -13.12 31.05
CA VAL A 77 -8.23 -12.95 31.05
C VAL A 77 -8.96 -14.30 30.96
N VAL A 78 -8.38 -15.29 30.27
CA VAL A 78 -8.99 -16.62 30.11
C VAL A 78 -8.28 -17.68 30.93
N SER A 79 -9.05 -18.68 31.38
CA SER A 79 -8.51 -19.87 32.05
C SER A 79 -7.55 -20.63 31.13
N LYS A 80 -6.57 -21.34 31.72
CA LYS A 80 -5.54 -22.09 30.98
C LYS A 80 -6.11 -23.06 29.94
N ILE A 81 -7.24 -23.69 30.24
CA ILE A 81 -7.92 -24.64 29.36
C ILE A 81 -8.46 -23.95 28.10
N THR A 82 -9.01 -22.75 28.25
CA THR A 82 -9.53 -21.97 27.12
C THR A 82 -8.39 -21.34 26.33
N TYR A 83 -7.32 -20.89 26.99
CA TYR A 83 -6.14 -20.32 26.35
C TYR A 83 -5.46 -21.32 25.39
N ASN A 84 -5.34 -22.59 25.78
CA ASN A 84 -4.73 -23.63 24.94
C ASN A 84 -5.52 -24.01 23.68
N LYS A 85 -6.76 -23.51 23.52
CA LYS A 85 -7.57 -23.73 22.31
C LYS A 85 -7.31 -22.71 21.20
N TRP A 86 -6.58 -21.63 21.51
CA TRP A 86 -6.18 -20.57 20.59
C TRP A 86 -4.73 -20.74 20.18
#